data_AF-A0A1Y1L5V7-F1
#
_entry.id   AF-A0A1Y1L5V7-F1
#
_cell.length_a   1.000
_cell.length_b   1.000
_cell.length_c   1.000
_cell.angle_alpha   90.00
_cell.angle_beta   90.00
_cell.angle_gamma   90.00
#
_symmetry.space_group_name_H-M   'P 1'
#
loop_
_entity.id
_entity.type
_entity.pdbx_description
1 polymer ?
#
loop_
_entity_poly.entity_id
_entity_poly.type
_entity_poly.pdbx_seq_one_letter_code
_entity_poly.pdbx_strand_id
1 'polypeptide(L)'
;QMGSFAISDSTTRLEATLLAFKKVIDAYTTPHGNTFSRHFTSHVLNPQIEYLTACRPMCFSMGNAIRWLKLQISKIDIDLPDSDAKKVLCQAIDSFIHERIVLADFVIVKTAA
;
A
#
# COMPACT_ATOMS: atom_id res chain seq x y z
N GLN A 1 -5.87 8.03 -13.77
CA GLN A 1 -5.55 9.20 -12.92
C GLN A 1 -4.07 9.58 -12.99
N MET A 2 -3.12 8.69 -12.69
CA MET A 2 -1.68 9.04 -12.75
C MET A 2 -1.16 9.29 -14.18
N GLY A 3 -1.47 8.42 -15.14
CA GLY A 3 -1.03 8.60 -16.55
C GLY A 3 -1.74 9.75 -17.27
N SER A 4 -2.90 10.18 -16.78
CA SER A 4 -3.63 11.35 -17.27
C SER A 4 -3.29 12.63 -16.52
N PHE A 5 -2.29 12.61 -15.63
CA PHE A 5 -1.86 13.74 -14.78
C PHE A 5 -2.96 14.40 -13.94
N ALA A 6 -4.09 13.71 -13.72
CA ALA A 6 -5.17 14.22 -12.88
C ALA A 6 -4.75 14.34 -11.40
N ILE A 7 -3.74 13.58 -10.99
CA ILE A 7 -3.11 13.68 -9.67
C ILE A 7 -1.62 13.93 -9.87
N SER A 8 -1.17 15.13 -9.54
CA SER A 8 0.19 15.60 -9.78
C SER A 8 1.08 15.47 -8.55
N ASP A 9 0.53 15.71 -7.36
CA ASP A 9 1.23 15.82 -6.08
C ASP A 9 1.64 14.45 -5.52
N SER A 10 2.79 14.40 -4.84
CA SER A 10 3.36 13.14 -4.37
C SER A 10 2.56 12.48 -3.25
N THR A 11 1.88 13.27 -2.42
CA THR A 11 1.15 12.79 -1.24
C THR A 11 -0.17 12.15 -1.63
N THR A 12 -0.98 12.79 -2.47
CA THR A 12 -2.23 12.23 -3.01
C THR A 12 -1.95 11.04 -3.91
N ARG A 13 -0.85 11.04 -4.68
CA ARG A 13 -0.42 9.85 -5.43
C ARG A 13 -0.13 8.67 -4.51
N LEU A 14 0.57 8.92 -3.40
CA LEU A 14 0.86 7.91 -2.39
C LEU A 14 -0.44 7.40 -1.75
N GLU A 15 -1.32 8.29 -1.31
CA GLU A 15 -2.60 7.94 -0.68
C GLU A 15 -3.47 7.10 -1.62
N ALA A 16 -3.66 7.55 -2.86
CA ALA A 16 -4.42 6.83 -3.87
C ALA A 16 -3.83 5.44 -4.15
N THR A 17 -2.50 5.31 -4.13
CA THR A 17 -1.81 4.02 -4.31
C THR A 17 -2.09 3.08 -3.13
N LEU A 18 -1.99 3.58 -1.90
CA LEU A 18 -2.25 2.79 -0.69
C LEU A 18 -3.71 2.34 -0.61
N LEU A 19 -4.66 3.22 -0.94
CA LEU A 19 -6.08 2.88 -1.01
C LEU A 19 -6.37 1.83 -2.09
N ALA A 20 -5.69 1.91 -3.25
CA ALA A 20 -5.80 0.90 -4.28
C ALA A 20 -5.24 -0.46 -3.79
N PHE A 21 -4.07 -0.48 -3.16
CA PHE A 21 -3.50 -1.71 -2.60
C PHE A 21 -4.36 -2.32 -1.50
N LYS A 22 -4.99 -1.50 -0.65
CA LYS A 22 -5.96 -1.98 0.35
C LYS A 22 -7.10 -2.76 -0.31
N LYS A 23 -7.69 -2.23 -1.39
CA LYS A 23 -8.74 -2.93 -2.14
C LYS A 23 -8.24 -4.24 -2.77
N VAL A 24 -7.01 -4.25 -3.28
CA VAL A 24 -6.39 -5.46 -3.85
C VAL A 24 -6.16 -6.52 -2.77
N ILE A 25 -5.71 -6.13 -1.57
CA ILE A 25 -5.54 -7.04 -0.43
C ILE A 25 -6.88 -7.64 -0.01
N ASP A 26 -7.92 -6.80 0.12
CA ASP A 26 -9.23 -7.23 0.57
C ASP A 26 -9.88 -8.24 -0.41
N ALA A 27 -9.75 -7.98 -1.72
CA ALA A 27 -10.29 -8.82 -2.79
C ALA A 27 -9.47 -10.09 -3.07
N TYR A 28 -8.23 -10.20 -2.61
CA TYR A 28 -7.34 -11.31 -2.93
C TYR A 28 -7.73 -12.60 -2.20
N THR A 29 -7.64 -13.76 -2.84
CA THR A 29 -7.83 -15.06 -2.17
C THR A 29 -6.63 -15.94 -2.45
N THR A 30 -6.05 -16.55 -1.40
CA THR A 30 -4.88 -17.41 -1.59
C THR A 30 -5.27 -18.69 -2.33
N PRO A 31 -4.59 -19.01 -3.46
CA PRO A 31 -4.80 -20.27 -4.16
C PRO A 31 -4.39 -21.46 -3.29
N HIS A 32 -5.01 -22.61 -3.53
CA HIS A 32 -4.71 -23.83 -2.79
C HIS A 32 -3.20 -24.20 -2.88
N GLY A 33 -2.63 -24.67 -1.77
CA GLY A 33 -1.22 -25.06 -1.68
C GLY A 33 -0.21 -23.90 -1.62
N ASN A 34 -0.66 -22.66 -1.51
CA ASN A 34 0.20 -21.49 -1.33
C ASN A 34 -0.02 -20.81 0.02
N THR A 35 0.95 -20.00 0.44
CA THR A 35 0.82 -19.11 1.59
C THR A 35 0.55 -17.69 1.12
N PHE A 36 -0.27 -16.95 1.88
CA PHE A 36 -0.64 -15.57 1.57
C PHE A 36 0.60 -14.71 1.26
N SER A 37 1.57 -14.66 2.18
CA SER A 37 2.73 -13.76 2.09
C SER A 37 3.58 -13.98 0.83
N ARG A 38 3.85 -15.26 0.50
CA ARG A 38 4.66 -15.63 -0.66
C ARG A 38 3.93 -15.33 -1.96
N HIS A 39 2.71 -15.81 -2.10
CA HIS A 39 1.98 -15.71 -3.37
C HIS A 39 1.51 -14.28 -3.64
N PHE A 40 0.99 -13.58 -2.64
CA PHE A 40 0.48 -12.22 -2.80
C PHE A 40 1.57 -11.25 -3.29
N THR A 41 2.76 -11.30 -2.70
CA THR A 41 3.84 -10.36 -3.04
C THR A 41 4.28 -10.49 -4.50
N SER A 42 4.55 -11.72 -4.96
CA SER A 42 5.09 -11.96 -6.31
C SER A 42 4.02 -11.91 -7.39
N HIS A 43 2.86 -12.52 -7.17
CA HIS A 43 1.85 -12.73 -8.22
C HIS A 43 0.76 -11.67 -8.26
N VAL A 44 0.58 -10.91 -7.18
CA VAL A 44 -0.50 -9.92 -7.09
C VAL A 44 0.07 -8.51 -6.98
N LEU A 45 0.89 -8.24 -5.97
CA LEU A 45 1.38 -6.90 -5.66
C LEU A 45 2.38 -6.37 -6.69
N ASN A 46 3.39 -7.17 -7.08
CA ASN A 46 4.42 -6.75 -8.05
C ASN A 46 3.82 -6.32 -9.41
N PRO A 47 2.89 -7.09 -10.02
CA PRO A 47 2.22 -6.64 -11.24
C PRO A 47 1.51 -5.28 -11.12
N GLN A 48 0.89 -4.99 -9.96
CA GLN A 48 0.25 -3.70 -9.74
C GLN A 48 1.27 -2.56 -9.70
N ILE A 49 2.44 -2.80 -9.08
CA ILE A 49 3.52 -1.82 -8.99
C ILE A 49 4.11 -1.53 -10.38
N GLU A 50 4.34 -2.58 -11.17
CA GLU A 50 4.84 -2.44 -12.55
C GLU A 50 3.86 -1.64 -13.42
N TYR A 51 2.56 -1.94 -13.34
CA TYR A 51 1.53 -1.19 -14.04
C TYR A 51 1.51 0.29 -13.65
N LEU A 52 1.55 0.60 -12.35
CA LEU A 52 1.58 2.00 -11.87
C LEU A 52 2.85 2.73 -12.31
N THR A 53 3.99 2.04 -12.31
CA THR A 53 5.27 2.58 -12.76
C THR A 53 5.26 2.89 -14.25
N ALA A 54 4.66 2.01 -15.06
CA ALA A 54 4.48 2.22 -16.50
C ALA A 54 3.53 3.39 -16.80
N CYS A 55 2.51 3.62 -15.96
CA CYS A 55 1.61 4.77 -16.09
C CYS A 55 2.31 6.10 -15.83
N ARG A 56 3.15 6.17 -14.79
CA ARG A 56 3.98 7.33 -14.45
C ARG A 56 5.08 6.90 -13.47
N PRO A 57 6.34 7.31 -13.67
CA PRO A 57 7.44 6.97 -12.75
C PRO A 57 7.08 7.27 -11.28
N MET A 58 7.29 6.28 -10.41
CA MET A 58 6.93 6.37 -8.99
C MET A 58 7.71 7.49 -8.30
N CYS A 59 7.04 8.25 -7.42
CA CYS A 59 7.74 9.19 -6.57
C CYS A 59 8.42 8.47 -5.39
N PHE A 60 9.36 9.15 -4.74
CA PHE A 60 10.11 8.61 -3.61
C PHE A 60 9.20 8.09 -2.48
N SER A 61 8.15 8.84 -2.13
CA SER A 61 7.21 8.47 -1.07
C SER A 61 6.45 7.17 -1.39
N MET A 62 6.04 6.97 -2.65
CA MET A 62 5.42 5.71 -3.10
C MET A 62 6.40 4.54 -2.98
N GLY A 63 7.65 4.72 -3.41
CA GLY A 63 8.68 3.67 -3.30
C GLY A 63 8.93 3.22 -1.86
N ASN A 64 9.03 4.17 -0.93
CA ASN A 64 9.19 3.86 0.49
C ASN A 64 7.96 3.16 1.10
N ALA A 65 6.76 3.60 0.73
CA ALA A 65 5.53 2.97 1.20
C ALA A 65 5.38 1.54 0.66
N ILE A 66 5.75 1.29 -0.60
CA ILE A 66 5.80 -0.06 -1.17
C ILE A 66 6.79 -0.94 -0.41
N ARG A 67 7.99 -0.42 -0.13
CA ARG A 67 9.00 -1.15 0.65
C ARG A 67 8.48 -1.51 2.04
N TRP A 68 7.82 -0.55 2.69
CA TRP A 68 7.20 -0.76 4.00
C TRP A 68 6.08 -1.80 3.93
N LEU A 69 5.19 -1.75 2.93
CA LEU A 69 4.08 -2.69 2.77
C LEU A 69 4.60 -4.12 2.55
N LYS A 70 5.61 -4.29 1.69
CA LYS A 70 6.27 -5.60 1.48
C LYS A 70 6.84 -6.16 2.78
N LEU A 71 7.42 -5.30 3.64
CA LEU A 71 7.92 -5.70 4.96
C LEU A 71 6.78 -6.10 5.91
N GLN A 72 5.61 -5.44 5.86
CA GLN A 72 4.47 -5.86 6.67
C GLN A 72 3.94 -7.23 6.23
N ILE A 73 3.85 -7.46 4.91
CA ILE A 73 3.44 -8.74 4.35
C ILE A 73 4.40 -9.87 4.75
N SER A 74 5.71 -9.62 4.78
CA SER A 74 6.70 -10.63 5.19
C SER A 74 6.65 -10.98 6.67
N LYS A 75 6.02 -10.14 7.50
CA LYS A 75 5.86 -10.37 8.96
C LYS A 75 4.59 -11.13 9.32
N ILE A 76 3.72 -11.38 8.35
CA ILE A 76 2.49 -12.16 8.58
C ILE A 76 2.87 -13.59 8.90
N ASP A 77 2.29 -14.10 9.99
CA ASP A 77 2.44 -15.48 10.40
C ASP A 77 1.79 -16.42 9.36
N ILE A 78 2.46 -17.53 9.07
CA ILE A 78 1.98 -18.54 8.12
C ILE A 78 0.73 -19.24 8.64
N ASP A 79 0.57 -19.33 9.96
CA ASP A 79 -0.55 -19.99 10.61
C ASP A 79 -1.76 -19.04 10.77
N LEU A 80 -1.60 -17.75 10.46
CA LEU A 80 -2.67 -16.77 10.54
C LEU A 80 -3.68 -16.98 9.38
N PRO A 81 -4.99 -17.06 9.66
CA PRO A 81 -5.99 -17.13 8.61
C PRO A 81 -5.91 -15.92 7.67
N ASP A 82 -6.08 -16.17 6.37
CA ASP A 82 -6.10 -15.14 5.33
C ASP A 82 -7.01 -13.95 5.66
N SER A 83 -8.19 -14.22 6.24
CA SER A 83 -9.13 -13.17 6.64
C SER A 83 -8.55 -12.21 7.66
N ASP A 84 -7.74 -12.71 8.60
CA ASP A 84 -7.16 -11.91 9.66
C ASP A 84 -5.86 -11.25 9.19
N ALA A 85 -5.06 -11.94 8.37
CA ALA A 85 -3.93 -11.36 7.65
C ALA A 85 -4.35 -10.10 6.84
N LYS A 86 -5.45 -10.20 6.09
CA LYS A 86 -6.02 -9.07 5.35
C LYS A 86 -6.43 -7.92 6.27
N LYS A 87 -7.16 -8.21 7.36
CA LYS A 87 -7.58 -7.17 8.32
C LYS A 87 -6.38 -6.43 8.90
N VAL A 88 -5.35 -7.17 9.31
CA VAL A 88 -4.12 -6.59 9.87
C VAL A 88 -3.44 -5.68 8.85
N LEU A 89 -3.31 -6.11 7.60
CA LEU A 89 -2.71 -5.28 6.55
C LEU A 89 -3.55 -4.05 6.20
N CYS A 90 -4.87 -4.21 6.09
CA CYS A 90 -5.79 -3.11 5.83
C CYS A 90 -5.73 -2.06 6.94
N GLN A 91 -5.73 -2.49 8.21
CA GLN A 91 -5.55 -1.61 9.36
C GLN A 91 -4.18 -0.94 9.36
N ALA A 92 -3.11 -1.67 9.05
CA ALA A 92 -1.77 -1.09 8.97
C ALA A 92 -1.70 0.02 7.90
N ILE A 93 -2.36 -0.18 6.74
CA ILE A 93 -2.45 0.84 5.70
C ILE A 93 -3.22 2.08 6.19
N ASP A 94 -4.36 1.88 6.87
CA ASP A 94 -5.16 2.97 7.41
C ASP A 94 -4.36 3.79 8.44
N SER A 95 -3.66 3.13 9.36
CA SER A 95 -2.76 3.78 10.32
C SER A 95 -1.63 4.52 9.62
N PHE A 96 -1.03 3.93 8.57
CA PHE A 96 0.03 4.58 7.81
C PHE A 96 -0.47 5.89 7.17
N ILE A 97 -1.64 5.86 6.53
CA ILE A 97 -2.25 7.07 5.94
C ILE A 97 -2.52 8.11 7.02
N HIS A 98 -3.16 7.71 8.12
CA HIS A 98 -3.50 8.63 9.20
C HIS A 98 -2.25 9.28 9.83
N GLU A 99 -1.22 8.50 10.15
CA GLU A 99 -0.03 8.98 10.83
C GLU A 99 0.94 9.74 9.91
N ARG A 100 1.15 9.24 8.68
CA ARG A 100 2.18 9.77 7.76
C ARG A 100 1.67 10.83 6.81
N ILE A 101 0.35 10.94 6.65
CA ILE A 101 -0.27 11.94 5.77
C ILE A 101 -1.04 12.94 6.62
N VAL A 102 -2.13 12.49 7.27
CA VAL A 102 -3.08 13.40 7.94
C VAL A 102 -2.46 14.11 9.15
N LEU A 103 -1.87 13.36 10.08
CA LEU A 103 -1.25 13.94 11.28
C LEU A 103 0.00 14.74 10.93
N ALA A 104 0.80 14.29 9.97
CA ALA A 104 1.98 15.01 9.51
C ALA A 104 1.61 16.39 8.95
N ASP A 105 0.58 16.45 8.11
CA ASP A 105 0.07 17.71 7.54
C ASP A 105 -0.41 18.67 8.64
N PHE A 106 -1.20 18.16 9.60
CA PHE A 106 -1.68 18.96 10.73
C PHE A 106 -0.54 19.54 11.58
N VAL A 107 0.47 18.74 11.91
CA VAL A 107 1.62 19.19 12.70
C VAL A 107 2.43 20.23 11.94
N ILE A 108 2.65 20.03 10.64
CA ILE A 108 3.38 21.00 9.80
C ILE A 108 2.66 22.35 9.78
N VAL A 109 1.34 22.37 9.54
CA VAL A 109 0.53 23.60 9.54
C VAL A 109 0.60 24.29 10.90
N LYS A 110 0.49 23.53 12.00
CA LYS A 110 0.54 24.09 13.35
C LYS A 110 1.90 24.66 13.73
N THR A 111 3.00 24.04 13.30
CA THR A 111 4.36 24.48 13.64
C THR A 111 4.88 25.58 12.71
N ALA A 112 4.33 25.70 11.50
CA ALA A 112 4.68 26.75 10.54
C ALA A 112 3.86 28.04 10.69
N ALA A 113 2.75 28.00 11.45
CA ALA A 113 1.93 29.16 11.82
C ALA A 113 2.54 29.94 12.99
#